data_AF-A0A935Q073-F1
#
_entry.id   AF-A0A935Q073-F1
#
_cell.length_a   1.000
_cell.length_b   1.000
_cell.length_c   1.000
_cell.angle_alpha   90.00
_cell.angle_beta   90.00
_cell.angle_gamma   90.00
#
_symmetry.space_group_name_H-M   'P 1'
#
loop_
_entity.id
_entity.type
_entity.pdbx_description
1 polymer ?
#
loop_
_entity_poly.entity_id
_entity_poly.type
_entity_poly.pdbx_seq_one_letter_code
_entity_poly.pdbx_strand_id
1 'polypeptide(L)'
;MGFVPQPNLRHLALCGDNRQTLWEWKQALIARLAHERLTIHTAQAQVLPTHCGIPWLGFVVHPTHRLLKRRNAVNFTRRLESHLDAYRAGLISFAELDAGVQGWINHVRYADTWGLRKHLFGTHPIPARRI
;
A
#
# COMPACT_ATOMS: atom_id res chain seq x y z
N MET A 1 -12.85 -11.01 18.29
CA MET A 1 -13.82 -9.99 17.84
C MET A 1 -13.04 -8.91 17.09
N GLY A 2 -13.35 -8.67 15.82
CA GLY A 2 -12.53 -7.88 14.91
C GLY A 2 -12.99 -6.43 14.78
N PHE A 3 -12.04 -5.53 14.57
CA PHE A 3 -12.28 -4.15 14.15
C PHE A 3 -11.19 -3.78 13.14
N VAL A 4 -11.56 -3.69 11.85
CA VAL A 4 -10.73 -3.08 10.82
C VAL A 4 -11.40 -1.77 10.43
N PRO A 5 -11.05 -0.65 11.08
CA PRO A 5 -11.44 0.65 10.57
C PRO A 5 -10.55 0.90 9.34
N GLN A 6 -11.16 0.98 8.16
CA GLN A 6 -10.56 1.71 7.05
C GLN A 6 -10.97 3.17 7.25
N PRO A 7 -10.10 4.07 7.75
CA PRO A 7 -10.44 5.47 7.82
C PRO A 7 -10.17 6.04 6.43
N ASN A 8 -11.25 6.42 5.75
CA ASN A 8 -11.39 7.68 5.03
C ASN A 8 -10.02 8.31 4.69
N LEU A 9 -9.52 8.04 3.49
CA LEU A 9 -8.21 8.50 3.02
C LEU A 9 -8.06 10.02 3.15
N ARG A 10 -7.35 10.44 4.19
CA ARG A 10 -6.77 11.78 4.34
C ARG A 10 -5.34 11.58 4.83
N HIS A 11 -4.45 11.23 3.90
CA HIS A 11 -3.05 10.99 4.19
C HIS A 11 -2.27 12.31 4.10
N LEU A 12 -1.74 12.76 5.24
CA LEU A 12 -0.80 13.87 5.34
C LEU A 12 0.41 13.40 6.15
N ALA A 13 1.61 13.73 5.68
CA ALA A 13 2.86 13.51 6.41
C ALA A 13 3.63 14.83 6.46
N LEU A 14 4.12 15.17 7.66
CA LEU A 14 5.04 16.28 7.88
C LEU A 14 6.37 15.69 8.35
N CYS A 15 7.46 16.22 7.81
CA CYS A 15 8.83 15.80 8.15
C CYS A 15 9.59 16.99 8.74
N GLY A 16 10.42 16.72 9.74
CA GLY A 16 11.26 17.73 10.38
C GLY A 16 12.25 17.08 11.32
N ASP A 17 13.34 17.79 11.60
CA ASP A 17 14.47 17.26 12.39
C ASP A 17 14.30 17.48 13.90
N ASN A 18 13.32 18.30 14.30
CA ASN A 18 13.03 18.58 15.71
C ASN A 18 11.68 17.98 16.12
N ARG A 19 11.73 17.05 17.08
CA ARG A 19 10.54 16.40 17.66
C ARG A 19 9.56 17.42 18.25
N GLN A 20 10.05 18.43 18.97
CA GLN A 20 9.22 19.44 19.62
C GLN A 20 8.40 20.22 18.58
N THR A 21 9.05 20.68 17.52
CA THR A 21 8.41 21.36 16.40
C THR A 21 7.32 20.51 15.74
N LEU A 22 7.56 19.20 15.56
CA LEU A 22 6.55 18.29 15.00
C LEU A 22 5.31 18.14 15.91
N TRP A 23 5.49 18.17 17.23
CA TRP A 23 4.37 18.16 18.17
C TRP A 23 3.58 19.47 18.12
N GLU A 24 4.26 20.61 18.04
CA GLU A 24 3.61 21.92 17.88
C GLU A 24 2.80 21.99 16.58
N TRP A 25 3.38 21.56 15.47
CA TRP A 25 2.66 21.47 14.19
C TRP A 25 1.46 20.55 14.25
N LYS A 26 1.57 19.40 14.93
CA LYS A 26 0.43 18.50 15.13
C LYS A 26 -0.71 19.20 15.85
N GLN A 27 -0.43 19.94 16.94
CA GLN A 27 -1.47 20.67 17.68
C GLN A 27 -2.10 21.79 16.84
N ALA A 28 -1.27 22.57 16.14
CA ALA A 28 -1.74 23.63 15.25
C ALA A 28 -2.63 23.08 14.13
N LEU A 29 -2.28 21.93 13.56
CA LEU A 29 -3.04 21.30 12.49
C LEU A 29 -4.37 20.73 12.99
N ILE A 30 -4.41 20.14 14.19
CA ILE A 30 -5.67 19.73 14.85
C ILE A 30 -6.58 20.93 15.05
N ALA A 31 -6.06 22.03 15.59
CA ALA A 31 -6.82 23.25 15.83
C ALA A 31 -7.35 23.84 14.50
N ARG A 32 -6.51 23.94 13.47
CA ARG A 32 -6.90 24.46 12.16
C ARG A 32 -7.99 23.63 11.49
N LEU A 33 -7.89 22.31 11.54
CA LEU A 33 -8.88 21.41 10.93
C LEU A 33 -10.21 21.39 11.70
N ALA A 34 -10.18 21.58 13.02
CA ALA A 34 -11.40 21.72 13.81
C ALA A 34 -12.27 22.90 13.35
N HIS A 35 -11.67 24.02 12.92
CA HIS A 35 -12.38 25.17 12.36
C HIS A 35 -13.13 24.82 11.06
N GLU A 36 -12.60 23.88 10.27
CA GLU A 36 -13.24 23.36 9.05
C GLU A 36 -14.21 22.20 9.34
N ARG A 37 -14.52 21.94 10.61
CA ARG A 37 -15.32 20.79 11.06
C ARG A 37 -14.73 19.44 10.64
N LEU A 38 -13.40 19.37 10.51
CA LEU A 38 -12.68 18.16 10.17
C LEU A 38 -11.97 17.61 11.42
N THR A 39 -12.22 16.35 11.74
CA THR A 39 -11.57 15.66 12.86
C THR A 39 -10.43 14.78 12.34
N ILE A 40 -9.27 14.88 12.98
CA ILE A 40 -8.17 13.94 12.75
C ILE A 40 -8.35 12.74 13.67
N HIS A 41 -8.14 11.54 13.13
CA HIS A 41 -7.98 10.34 13.95
C HIS A 41 -6.65 10.43 14.72
N THR A 42 -6.70 10.97 15.94
CA THR A 42 -5.52 11.27 16.78
C THR A 42 -4.65 10.05 17.06
N ALA A 43 -5.24 8.86 17.13
CA ALA A 43 -4.52 7.59 17.26
C ALA A 43 -3.62 7.27 16.04
N GLN A 44 -3.95 7.80 14.86
CA GLN A 44 -3.22 7.59 13.61
C GLN A 44 -2.22 8.73 13.31
N ALA A 45 -2.48 9.92 13.83
CA ALA A 45 -1.56 11.05 13.75
C ALA A 45 -0.41 10.89 14.75
N GLN A 46 0.57 10.08 14.41
CA GLN A 46 1.72 9.75 15.27
C GLN A 46 2.96 10.58 14.87
N VAL A 47 3.72 11.01 15.87
CA VAL A 47 5.07 11.57 15.67
C VAL A 47 6.05 10.43 15.92
N LEU A 48 6.68 9.94 14.86
CA LEU A 48 7.54 8.76 14.89
C LEU A 48 8.89 9.05 14.22
N PRO A 49 9.99 8.45 14.68
CA PRO A 49 11.24 8.47 13.95
C PRO A 49 11.09 7.80 12.56
N THR A 50 11.72 8.38 11.54
CA THR A 50 11.63 7.88 10.15
C THR A 50 12.27 6.50 9.97
N HIS A 51 13.28 6.17 10.77
CA HIS A 51 13.96 4.86 10.70
C HIS A 51 13.03 3.69 11.06
N CYS A 52 11.98 3.92 11.86
CA CYS A 52 10.98 2.90 12.19
C CYS A 52 10.11 2.49 10.99
N GLY A 53 10.14 3.25 9.90
CA GLY A 53 9.31 3.02 8.72
C GLY A 53 7.91 3.61 8.89
N ILE A 54 7.48 4.39 7.90
CA ILE A 54 6.19 5.09 7.94
C ILE A 54 5.20 4.39 7.00
N PRO A 55 4.07 3.85 7.49
CA PRO A 55 3.06 3.24 6.63
C PRO A 55 2.39 4.30 5.73
N TRP A 56 2.68 4.29 4.42
CA TRP A 56 2.20 5.31 3.48
C TRP A 56 1.71 4.71 2.16
N LEU A 57 0.47 5.01 1.76
CA LEU A 57 -0.12 4.65 0.45
C LEU A 57 0.15 3.21 -0.03
N GLY A 58 0.11 2.23 0.89
CA GLY A 58 0.33 0.82 0.56
C GLY A 58 1.77 0.32 0.73
N PHE A 59 2.69 1.22 1.10
CA PHE A 59 4.08 0.92 1.41
C PHE A 59 4.39 1.15 2.89
N VAL A 60 5.58 0.71 3.31
CA VAL A 60 6.28 1.18 4.50
C VAL A 60 7.52 1.91 4.00
N VAL A 61 7.59 3.21 4.27
CA VAL A 61 8.65 4.08 3.74
C VAL A 61 9.73 4.26 4.80
N HIS A 62 10.94 3.85 4.46
CA HIS A 62 12.16 4.14 5.23
C HIS A 62 12.96 5.24 4.51
N PRO A 63 13.94 5.86 5.18
CA PRO A 63 14.82 6.84 4.54
C PRO A 63 15.59 6.29 3.33
N THR A 64 15.95 5.00 3.36
CA THR A 64 16.80 4.37 2.34
C THR A 64 16.04 3.51 1.33
N HIS A 65 14.85 3.03 1.68
CA HIS A 65 14.11 2.07 0.87
C HIS A 65 12.61 2.10 1.18
N ARG A 66 11.82 1.38 0.37
CA ARG A 66 10.39 1.20 0.59
C ARG A 66 10.08 -0.29 0.61
N LEU A 67 9.24 -0.72 1.53
CA LEU A 67 8.71 -2.09 1.58
C LEU A 67 7.24 -2.10 1.19
N LEU A 68 6.76 -3.19 0.61
CA LEU A 68 5.33 -3.37 0.34
C LEU A 68 4.61 -3.82 1.62
N LYS A 69 3.45 -3.22 1.94
CA LYS A 69 2.64 -3.74 3.05
C LYS A 69 2.18 -5.16 2.76
N ARG A 70 2.34 -6.07 3.73
CA ARG A 70 1.91 -7.48 3.63
C ARG A 70 0.50 -7.65 3.07
N ARG A 71 -0.46 -6.82 3.51
CA ARG A 71 -1.84 -6.87 3.03
C ARG A 71 -1.98 -6.67 1.51
N ASN A 72 -1.12 -5.85 0.89
CA ASN A 72 -1.15 -5.63 -0.56
C ASN A 72 -0.63 -6.86 -1.31
N ALA A 73 0.42 -7.51 -0.80
CA ALA A 73 0.90 -8.76 -1.36
C ALA A 73 -0.19 -9.85 -1.28
N VAL A 74 -0.77 -10.06 -0.09
CA VAL A 74 -1.82 -11.06 0.13
C VAL A 74 -3.05 -10.81 -0.75
N ASN A 75 -3.53 -9.57 -0.83
CA ASN A 75 -4.70 -9.24 -1.65
C ASN A 75 -4.43 -9.45 -3.14
N PHE A 76 -3.23 -9.10 -3.61
CA PHE A 76 -2.87 -9.35 -5.00
C PHE A 76 -2.73 -10.83 -5.31
N THR A 77 -2.08 -11.63 -4.44
CA THR A 77 -1.96 -13.08 -4.64
C THR A 77 -3.32 -13.73 -4.82
N ARG A 78 -4.29 -13.44 -3.92
CA ARG A 78 -5.66 -13.96 -4.03
C ARG A 78 -6.35 -13.54 -5.33
N ARG A 79 -6.17 -12.29 -5.74
CA ARG A 79 -6.73 -11.79 -7.01
C ARG A 79 -6.08 -12.48 -8.21
N LEU A 80 -4.77 -12.70 -8.18
CA LEU A 80 -4.03 -13.37 -9.24
C LEU A 80 -4.50 -14.81 -9.38
N GLU A 81 -4.63 -15.56 -8.28
CA GLU A 81 -5.18 -16.93 -8.29
C GLU A 81 -6.55 -16.98 -8.97
N SER A 82 -7.47 -16.11 -8.55
CA SER A 82 -8.81 -16.03 -9.15
C SER A 82 -8.79 -15.66 -10.64
N HIS A 83 -7.93 -14.72 -11.06
CA HIS A 83 -7.80 -14.35 -12.47
C HIS A 83 -7.16 -15.47 -13.30
N LEU A 84 -6.21 -16.23 -12.75
CA LEU A 84 -5.61 -17.37 -13.42
C LEU A 84 -6.65 -18.45 -13.67
N ASP A 85 -7.50 -18.74 -12.69
CA ASP A 85 -8.58 -19.72 -12.83
C ASP A 85 -9.64 -19.25 -13.84
N ALA A 86 -10.03 -17.97 -13.79
CA ALA A 86 -10.94 -17.38 -14.78
C ALA A 86 -10.38 -17.45 -16.21
N TYR A 87 -9.08 -17.17 -16.40
CA TYR A 87 -8.43 -17.27 -17.70
C TYR A 87 -8.38 -18.73 -18.20
N ARG A 88 -8.04 -19.68 -17.32
CA ARG A 88 -8.04 -21.12 -17.66
C ARG A 88 -9.40 -21.62 -18.08
N ALA A 89 -10.46 -21.10 -17.45
CA ALA A 89 -11.85 -21.37 -17.77
C ALA A 89 -12.37 -20.59 -19.00
N GLY A 90 -11.56 -19.69 -19.60
CA GLY A 90 -11.95 -18.89 -20.75
C GLY A 90 -12.90 -17.73 -20.43
N LEU A 91 -13.08 -17.39 -19.16
CA LEU A 91 -13.98 -16.32 -18.71
C LEU A 91 -13.40 -14.92 -18.90
N ILE A 92 -12.07 -14.79 -18.88
CA ILE A 92 -11.35 -13.54 -19.17
C ILE A 92 -10.31 -13.77 -20.25
N SER A 93 -9.99 -12.71 -20.98
CA SER A 93 -8.94 -12.76 -22.00
C SER A 93 -7.54 -12.76 -21.37
N PHE A 94 -6.53 -13.20 -22.13
CA PHE A 94 -5.13 -13.05 -21.72
C PHE A 94 -4.76 -11.58 -21.49
N ALA A 95 -5.27 -10.67 -22.33
CA ALA A 95 -5.00 -9.24 -22.22
C ALA A 95 -5.52 -8.65 -20.90
N GLU A 96 -6.67 -9.12 -20.41
CA GLU A 96 -7.22 -8.71 -19.13
C GLU A 96 -6.40 -9.23 -17.94
N LEU A 97 -5.98 -10.50 -17.99
CA LEU A 97 -5.04 -11.08 -17.02
C LEU A 97 -3.72 -10.29 -16.98
N ASP A 98 -3.09 -10.07 -18.13
CA ASP A 98 -1.82 -9.37 -18.25
C ASP A 98 -1.93 -7.92 -17.77
N ALA A 99 -2.99 -7.19 -18.14
CA ALA A 99 -3.22 -5.82 -17.66
C ALA A 99 -3.28 -5.75 -16.12
N GLY A 100 -3.94 -6.71 -15.47
CA GLY A 100 -3.98 -6.82 -14.01
C GLY A 100 -2.60 -7.06 -13.39
N VAL A 101 -1.81 -7.95 -13.99
CA VAL A 101 -0.44 -8.25 -13.57
C VAL A 101 0.47 -7.03 -13.76
N GLN A 102 0.49 -6.43 -14.94
CA GLN A 102 1.32 -5.25 -15.26
C GLN A 102 0.95 -4.07 -14.36
N GLY A 103 -0.34 -3.84 -14.11
CA GLY A 103 -0.81 -2.80 -13.21
C GLY A 103 -0.23 -2.96 -11.80
N TRP A 104 -0.24 -4.19 -11.27
CA TRP A 104 0.35 -4.45 -9.95
C TRP A 104 1.88 -4.35 -9.96
N ILE A 105 2.57 -4.89 -10.98
CA ILE A 105 4.02 -4.74 -11.13
C ILE A 105 4.41 -3.25 -11.13
N ASN A 106 3.70 -2.43 -11.91
CA ASN A 106 3.95 -1.00 -11.99
C ASN A 106 3.70 -0.28 -10.66
N HIS A 107 2.74 -0.72 -9.85
CA HIS A 107 2.57 -0.21 -8.50
C HIS A 107 3.74 -0.61 -7.59
N VAL A 108 4.09 -1.90 -7.53
CA VAL A 108 5.03 -2.41 -6.53
C VAL A 108 6.50 -2.20 -6.87
N ARG A 109 6.83 -1.85 -8.13
CA ARG A 109 8.21 -1.57 -8.56
C ARG A 109 8.88 -0.41 -7.82
N TYR A 110 8.09 0.46 -7.17
CA TYR A 110 8.59 1.57 -6.37
C TYR A 110 9.04 1.17 -4.95
N ALA A 111 8.93 -0.11 -4.61
CA ALA A 111 9.40 -0.72 -3.38
C ALA A 111 10.36 -1.87 -3.66
N ASP A 112 11.16 -2.23 -2.66
CA ASP A 112 12.02 -3.41 -2.68
C ASP A 112 11.15 -4.68 -2.67
N THR A 113 10.80 -5.10 -3.88
CA THR A 113 9.87 -6.21 -4.12
C THR A 113 10.44 -7.21 -5.10
N TRP A 114 11.72 -7.13 -5.43
CA TRP A 114 12.34 -8.05 -6.40
C TRP A 114 12.18 -9.52 -5.97
N GLY A 115 12.60 -9.84 -4.74
CA GLY A 115 12.46 -11.20 -4.18
C GLY A 115 11.00 -11.64 -4.08
N LEU A 116 10.12 -10.74 -3.64
CA LEU A 116 8.67 -11.00 -3.55
C LEU A 116 8.08 -11.33 -4.92
N ARG A 117 8.38 -10.55 -5.96
CA ARG A 117 7.88 -10.79 -7.32
C ARG A 117 8.41 -12.10 -7.89
N LYS A 118 9.70 -12.38 -7.68
CA LYS A 118 10.32 -13.65 -8.11
C LYS A 118 9.61 -14.85 -7.48
N HIS A 119 9.37 -14.80 -6.17
CA HIS A 119 8.67 -15.85 -5.46
C HIS A 119 7.22 -16.00 -5.95
N LEU A 120 6.48 -14.88 -5.98
CA LEU A 120 5.06 -14.88 -6.33
C LEU A 120 4.80 -15.44 -7.74
N PHE A 121 5.55 -14.98 -8.75
CA PHE A 121 5.40 -15.47 -10.13
C PHE A 121 6.04 -16.83 -10.36
N GLY A 122 6.98 -17.25 -9.51
CA GLY A 122 7.48 -18.63 -9.50
C GLY A 122 6.45 -19.62 -8.97
N THR A 123 5.71 -19.25 -7.92
CA THR A 123 4.64 -20.07 -7.34
C THR A 123 3.33 -19.99 -8.14
N HIS A 124 3.07 -18.89 -8.84
CA HIS A 124 1.89 -18.68 -9.68
C HIS A 124 2.31 -18.32 -11.11
N PRO A 125 2.76 -19.30 -11.92
CA PRO A 125 3.20 -19.03 -13.28
C PRO A 125 2.08 -18.47 -14.15
N ILE A 126 2.37 -17.41 -14.90
CA ILE A 126 1.44 -16.84 -15.87
C ILE A 126 1.45 -17.74 -17.11
N PRO A 127 0.29 -18.30 -17.52
CA PRO A 127 0.21 -19.18 -18.68
C PRO A 127 0.53 -18.43 -19.97
N ALA A 128 1.04 -19.14 -20.97
CA ALA A 128 1.24 -18.56 -22.31
C ALA A 128 -0.10 -18.10 -22.90
N ARG A 129 -0.03 -17.06 -23.75
CA ARG A 129 -1.17 -16.61 -24.55
C ARG A 129 -1.66 -17.77 -25.42
N ARG A 130 -2.93 -18.17 -25.24
CA ARG A 130 -3.58 -19.11 -26.15
C ARG A 130 -3.87 -18.38 -27.47
N ILE A 131 -3.45 -18.98 -28.58
CA ILE A 131 -3.72 -18.53 -29.96
C ILE A 131 -5.05 -19.14 -30.39
#